data_AF-A0A2S8GBC8-F1
#
_entry.id   AF-A0A2S8GBC8-F1
#
_cell.length_a   1.000
_cell.length_b   1.000
_cell.length_c   1.000
_cell.angle_alpha   90.00
_cell.angle_beta   90.00
_cell.angle_gamma   90.00
#
_symmetry.space_group_name_H-M   'P 1'
#
loop_
_entity.id
_entity.type
_entity.pdbx_description
1 polymer ?
#
loop_
_entity_poly.entity_id
_entity_poly.type
_entity_poly.pdbx_seq_one_letter_code
_entity_poly.pdbx_strand_id
1 'polypeptide(L)'
;MASQTVTIFAIGGKLADAIWQQVQRCYALRLTDDPQAWAPEQWPISIRNEVDALASHLLAKAFTPPILYRSQYVDLWSGGEFFEAAMGVSPAASICHLLTEHYEVYVRHTLVSDIVPRNPNKFDEYRWLERRLAEAFTAWEGFAEERVIVLVREVLGGLWEDQDVGDSLKQIPGWWKNA
;
A
#
# COMPACT_ATOMS: atom_id res chain seq x y z
N MET A 1 -4.08 -5.77 -20.69
CA MET A 1 -3.98 -6.49 -19.40
C MET A 1 -3.43 -5.52 -18.38
N ALA A 2 -4.17 -5.26 -17.29
CA ALA A 2 -3.68 -4.41 -16.22
C ALA A 2 -2.76 -5.22 -15.31
N SER A 3 -1.47 -4.87 -15.27
CA SER A 3 -0.58 -5.30 -14.19
C SER A 3 -0.72 -4.34 -13.03
N GLN A 4 -0.87 -4.86 -11.82
CA GLN A 4 -0.90 -4.06 -10.61
C GLN A 4 0.39 -4.26 -9.85
N THR A 5 0.82 -3.23 -9.14
CA THR A 5 2.02 -3.31 -8.31
C THR A 5 1.61 -3.20 -6.86
N VAL A 6 2.02 -4.16 -6.04
CA VAL A 6 1.82 -4.14 -4.59
C VAL A 6 3.16 -3.90 -3.93
N THR A 7 3.25 -2.85 -3.12
CA THR A 7 4.46 -2.49 -2.38
C THR A 7 4.17 -2.42 -0.88
N ILE A 8 4.97 -3.13 -0.09
CA ILE A 8 4.90 -3.14 1.38
C ILE A 8 6.07 -2.34 1.91
N PHE A 9 5.80 -1.41 2.83
CA PHE A 9 6.78 -0.66 3.58
C PHE A 9 6.65 -0.96 5.07
N ALA A 10 7.78 -1.11 5.76
CA ALA A 10 7.84 -0.93 7.21
C ALA A 10 8.58 0.38 7.50
N ILE A 11 7.99 1.23 8.31
CA ILE A 11 8.47 2.59 8.57
C ILE A 11 8.58 2.78 10.08
N GLY A 12 9.76 3.18 10.56
CA GLY A 12 10.01 3.39 11.98
C GLY A 12 10.13 4.85 12.39
N GLY A 13 10.12 5.08 13.71
CA GLY A 13 10.37 6.38 14.32
C GLY A 13 9.31 7.44 13.99
N LYS A 14 9.67 8.71 14.11
CA LYS A 14 8.71 9.84 13.99
C LYS A 14 7.96 9.91 12.66
N LEU A 15 8.52 9.36 11.58
CA LEU A 15 7.80 9.30 10.29
C LEU A 15 6.61 8.33 10.38
N ALA A 16 6.75 7.22 11.11
CA ALA A 16 5.67 6.28 11.36
C ALA A 16 4.50 6.98 12.05
N ASP A 17 4.76 7.72 13.12
CA ASP A 17 3.74 8.48 13.86
C ASP A 17 3.02 9.51 12.97
N ALA A 18 3.79 10.24 12.16
CA ALA A 18 3.24 11.25 11.26
C ALA A 18 2.34 10.62 10.18
N ILE A 19 2.77 9.52 9.56
CA ILE A 19 1.97 8.77 8.58
C ILE A 19 0.70 8.25 9.25
N TRP A 20 0.81 7.67 10.45
CA TRP A 20 -0.34 7.14 11.16
C TRP A 20 -1.38 8.21 11.46
N GLN A 21 -0.96 9.35 12.02
CA GLN A 21 -1.85 10.47 12.32
C GLN A 21 -2.51 11.04 11.06
N GLN A 22 -1.74 11.21 9.98
CA GLN A 22 -2.25 11.71 8.71
C GLN A 22 -3.32 10.77 8.15
N VAL A 23 -3.04 9.47 8.14
CA VAL A 23 -3.94 8.45 7.58
C VAL A 23 -5.20 8.29 8.43
N GLN A 24 -5.09 8.29 9.77
CA GLN A 24 -6.25 8.29 10.65
C GLN A 24 -7.16 9.49 10.40
N ARG A 25 -6.58 10.69 10.21
CA ARG A 25 -7.34 11.89 9.87
C ARG A 25 -8.05 11.75 8.52
N CYS A 26 -7.37 11.24 7.49
CA CYS A 26 -7.97 11.01 6.18
C CYS A 26 -9.11 9.99 6.25
N TYR A 27 -8.89 8.89 6.98
CA TYR A 27 -9.88 7.82 7.15
C TYR A 27 -11.14 8.31 7.87
N ALA A 28 -10.99 9.14 8.90
CA ALA A 28 -12.10 9.74 9.64
C ALA A 28 -12.94 10.74 8.81
N LEU A 29 -12.44 11.21 7.66
CA LEU A 29 -13.15 12.14 6.76
C LEU A 29 -13.91 11.43 5.64
N ARG A 30 -14.14 10.11 5.78
CA ARG A 30 -14.98 9.33 4.88
C ARG A 30 -16.41 9.90 4.87
N LEU A 31 -16.98 10.04 3.68
CA LEU A 31 -18.29 10.62 3.39
C LEU A 31 -19.45 9.62 3.48
N THR A 32 -19.15 8.34 3.72
CA THR A 32 -20.13 7.27 3.88
C THR A 32 -19.91 6.55 5.20
N ASP A 33 -21.02 6.22 5.87
CA ASP A 33 -21.03 5.36 7.05
C ASP A 33 -21.13 3.87 6.67
N ASP A 34 -21.39 3.55 5.39
CA ASP A 34 -21.44 2.17 4.92
C ASP A 34 -20.02 1.57 4.90
N PRO A 35 -19.73 0.58 5.75
CA PRO A 35 -18.41 -0.05 5.78
C PRO A 35 -18.11 -0.85 4.50
N GLN A 36 -19.13 -1.32 3.78
CA GLN A 36 -19.01 -2.16 2.59
C GLN A 36 -18.94 -1.38 1.29
N ALA A 37 -19.28 -0.08 1.32
CA ALA A 37 -19.13 0.73 0.13
C ALA A 37 -17.64 0.76 -0.23
N TRP A 38 -17.29 0.49 -1.49
CA TRP A 38 -15.90 0.58 -1.99
C TRP A 38 -15.82 1.39 -3.27
N ALA A 39 -15.56 2.70 -3.12
CA ALA A 39 -15.40 3.63 -4.23
C ALA A 39 -14.56 4.84 -3.80
N PRO A 40 -13.67 5.39 -4.66
CA PRO A 40 -12.88 6.57 -4.32
C PRO A 40 -13.73 7.76 -3.83
N GLU A 41 -14.94 7.94 -4.38
CA GLU A 41 -15.86 9.06 -4.10
C GLU A 41 -16.32 9.13 -2.64
N GLN A 42 -15.98 8.13 -1.84
CA GLN A 42 -16.19 8.13 -0.40
C GLN A 42 -15.27 9.07 0.35
N TRP A 43 -14.22 9.57 -0.29
CA TRP A 43 -13.37 10.61 0.27
C TRP A 43 -13.48 11.89 -0.56
N PRO A 44 -13.43 13.07 0.08
CA PRO A 44 -13.31 14.32 -0.64
C PRO A 44 -12.10 14.32 -1.59
N ILE A 45 -12.19 15.03 -2.71
CA ILE A 45 -11.10 15.10 -3.69
C ILE A 45 -9.78 15.58 -3.08
N SER A 46 -9.82 16.48 -2.10
CA SER A 46 -8.64 16.93 -1.36
C SER A 46 -7.94 15.80 -0.60
N ILE A 47 -8.70 14.88 -0.02
CA ILE A 47 -8.18 13.71 0.69
C ILE A 47 -7.61 12.70 -0.30
N ARG A 48 -8.30 12.46 -1.42
CA ARG A 48 -7.78 11.57 -2.48
C ARG A 48 -6.42 12.04 -3.01
N ASN A 49 -6.31 13.34 -3.33
CA ASN A 49 -5.05 13.93 -3.78
C ASN A 49 -3.93 13.82 -2.72
N GLU A 50 -4.28 13.93 -1.44
CA GLU A 50 -3.32 13.77 -0.36
C GLU A 50 -2.82 12.33 -0.21
N VAL A 51 -3.72 11.35 -0.36
CA VAL A 51 -3.38 9.92 -0.34
C VAL A 51 -2.51 9.56 -1.55
N ASP A 52 -2.84 10.08 -2.73
CA ASP A 52 -2.02 9.92 -3.94
C ASP A 52 -0.61 10.50 -3.74
N ALA A 53 -0.52 11.69 -3.15
CA ALA A 53 0.76 12.32 -2.85
C ALA A 53 1.56 11.52 -1.82
N LEU A 54 0.92 10.99 -0.77
CA LEU A 54 1.57 10.13 0.23
C LEU A 54 2.14 8.86 -0.42
N ALA A 55 1.32 8.13 -1.19
CA ALA A 55 1.71 6.90 -1.87
C ALA A 55 2.87 7.16 -2.85
N SER A 56 2.75 8.20 -3.68
CA SER A 56 3.79 8.61 -4.64
C SER A 56 5.11 8.95 -3.94
N HIS A 57 5.06 9.70 -2.84
CA HIS A 57 6.27 10.04 -2.07
C HIS A 57 6.94 8.82 -1.45
N LEU A 58 6.15 7.89 -0.88
CA LEU A 58 6.69 6.65 -0.32
C LEU A 58 7.35 5.78 -1.39
N LEU A 59 6.71 5.62 -2.54
CA LEU A 59 7.27 4.90 -3.69
C LEU A 59 8.58 5.54 -4.17
N ALA A 60 8.64 6.88 -4.27
CA ALA A 60 9.83 7.61 -4.68
C ALA A 60 10.97 7.57 -3.64
N LYS A 61 10.65 7.40 -2.35
CA LYS A 61 11.61 7.37 -1.23
C LYS A 61 11.82 5.97 -0.64
N ALA A 62 11.42 4.95 -1.39
CA ALA A 62 11.36 3.55 -0.95
C ALA A 62 12.68 2.97 -0.40
N PHE A 63 13.82 3.55 -0.77
CA PHE A 63 15.15 3.05 -0.40
C PHE A 63 15.91 4.00 0.53
N THR A 64 15.22 4.98 1.12
CA THR A 64 15.83 5.96 2.03
C THR A 64 15.32 5.78 3.45
N PRO A 65 16.18 5.90 4.48
CA PRO A 65 15.71 5.96 5.87
C PRO A 65 14.65 7.07 6.04
N PRO A 66 13.63 6.87 6.90
CA PRO A 66 13.49 5.80 7.89
C PRO A 66 12.66 4.59 7.42
N ILE A 67 12.63 4.30 6.10
CA ILE A 67 12.07 3.04 5.61
C ILE A 67 12.98 1.89 6.07
N LEU A 68 12.43 1.01 6.90
CA LEU A 68 13.12 -0.14 7.49
C LEU A 68 13.06 -1.36 6.56
N TYR A 69 11.95 -1.50 5.85
CA TYR A 69 11.72 -2.62 4.94
C TYR A 69 10.94 -2.16 3.73
N ARG A 70 11.26 -2.74 2.57
CA ARG A 70 10.50 -2.59 1.35
C ARG A 70 10.45 -3.91 0.59
N SER A 71 9.25 -4.34 0.23
CA SER A 71 9.03 -5.46 -0.69
C SER A 71 8.03 -5.05 -1.75
N GLN A 72 8.26 -5.47 -2.98
CA GLN A 72 7.37 -5.20 -4.10
C GLN A 72 7.07 -6.49 -4.85
N TYR A 73 5.83 -6.60 -5.33
CA TYR A 73 5.35 -7.69 -6.17
C TYR A 73 4.49 -7.12 -7.28
N VAL A 74 4.64 -7.69 -8.47
CA VAL A 74 3.79 -7.39 -9.60
C VAL A 74 2.72 -8.46 -9.63
N ASP A 75 1.49 -8.03 -9.36
CA ASP A 75 0.31 -8.85 -9.36
C ASP A 75 -0.43 -8.70 -10.70
N LEU A 76 -1.11 -9.77 -11.08
CA LEU A 76 -1.93 -9.84 -12.27
C LEU A 76 -3.43 -9.91 -11.93
N TRP A 77 -3.86 -10.32 -10.71
CA TRP A 77 -5.26 -10.77 -10.47
C TRP A 77 -5.84 -10.67 -9.03
N SER A 78 -5.20 -10.08 -8.03
CA SER A 78 -5.74 -10.10 -6.65
C SER A 78 -6.92 -9.14 -6.43
N GLY A 79 -7.91 -9.59 -5.64
CA GLY A 79 -8.97 -8.73 -5.09
C GLY A 79 -8.49 -7.98 -3.84
N GLY A 80 -8.91 -6.72 -3.66
CA GLY A 80 -8.50 -5.86 -2.53
C GLY A 80 -8.78 -6.47 -1.14
N GLU A 81 -9.89 -7.21 -1.03
CA GLU A 81 -10.39 -7.89 0.19
C GLU A 81 -9.33 -8.73 0.90
N PHE A 82 -8.37 -9.27 0.13
CA PHE A 82 -7.32 -10.14 0.63
C PHE A 82 -6.26 -9.38 1.43
N PHE A 83 -5.96 -8.14 1.05
CA PHE A 83 -4.98 -7.30 1.73
C PHE A 83 -5.50 -6.79 3.07
N GLU A 84 -6.78 -6.42 3.13
CA GLU A 84 -7.43 -6.02 4.38
C GLU A 84 -7.38 -7.15 5.41
N ALA A 85 -7.77 -8.36 5.01
CA ALA A 85 -7.73 -9.55 5.88
C ALA A 85 -6.31 -9.89 6.35
N ALA A 86 -5.30 -9.74 5.50
CA ALA A 86 -3.91 -9.99 5.87
C ALA A 86 -3.38 -8.94 6.87
N MET A 87 -3.83 -7.70 6.76
CA MET A 87 -3.43 -6.59 7.64
C MET A 87 -4.18 -6.60 8.99
N GLY A 88 -5.37 -7.19 9.06
CA GLY A 88 -6.39 -6.87 10.07
C GLY A 88 -6.96 -8.02 10.87
N VAL A 89 -6.22 -8.50 11.87
CA VAL A 89 -6.65 -9.71 12.62
C VAL A 89 -6.68 -9.56 14.13
N SER A 90 -6.44 -8.37 14.68
CA SER A 90 -6.84 -8.08 16.06
C SER A 90 -8.06 -7.16 16.06
N PRO A 91 -9.14 -7.46 16.83
CA PRO A 91 -10.22 -6.51 17.08
C PRO A 91 -9.73 -5.17 17.66
N ALA A 92 -8.51 -5.15 18.22
CA ALA A 92 -7.85 -3.94 18.72
C ALA A 92 -6.92 -3.26 17.68
N ALA A 93 -6.55 -3.94 16.60
CA ALA A 93 -5.69 -3.37 15.55
C ALA A 93 -6.55 -2.50 14.63
N SER A 94 -6.39 -1.19 14.74
CA SER A 94 -6.96 -0.26 13.78
C SER A 94 -6.17 -0.36 12.48
N ILE A 95 -6.86 -0.68 11.38
CA ILE A 95 -6.36 -0.46 10.03
C ILE A 95 -7.08 0.75 9.49
N CYS A 96 -6.36 1.56 8.74
CA CYS A 96 -6.96 2.54 7.85
C CYS A 96 -6.81 2.03 6.42
N HIS A 97 -7.94 1.89 5.74
CA HIS A 97 -8.00 1.58 4.33
C HIS A 97 -8.47 2.83 3.58
N LEU A 98 -7.65 3.31 2.65
CA LEU A 98 -7.90 4.49 1.83
C LEU A 98 -7.83 4.11 0.35
N LEU A 99 -8.83 4.54 -0.42
CA LEU A 99 -8.92 4.26 -1.84
C LEU A 99 -8.99 5.57 -2.63
N THR A 100 -8.18 5.68 -3.67
CA THR A 100 -8.19 6.75 -4.65
C THR A 100 -8.36 6.17 -6.04
N GLU A 101 -8.35 7.04 -7.05
CA GLU A 101 -8.26 6.62 -8.43
C GLU A 101 -6.98 5.81 -8.67
N HIS A 102 -5.82 6.27 -8.19
CA HIS A 102 -4.54 5.67 -8.56
C HIS A 102 -4.09 4.55 -7.61
N TYR A 103 -4.41 4.68 -6.33
CA TYR A 103 -3.85 3.85 -5.27
C TYR A 103 -4.93 3.33 -4.31
N GLU A 104 -4.69 2.11 -3.85
CA GLU A 104 -5.35 1.53 -2.69
C GLU A 104 -4.28 1.38 -1.59
N VAL A 105 -4.51 2.00 -0.44
CA VAL A 105 -3.53 2.13 0.63
C VAL A 105 -4.09 1.55 1.92
N TYR A 106 -3.38 0.56 2.45
CA TYR A 106 -3.65 -0.03 3.75
C TYR A 106 -2.56 0.34 4.72
N VAL A 107 -2.95 0.84 5.89
CA VAL A 107 -2.00 1.30 6.90
C VAL A 107 -2.37 0.72 8.25
N ARG A 108 -1.35 0.21 8.94
CA ARG A 108 -1.48 -0.33 10.29
C ARG A 108 -0.32 0.12 11.15
N HIS A 109 -0.63 0.60 12.35
CA HIS A 109 0.35 0.73 13.44
C HIS A 109 0.56 -0.66 14.07
N THR A 110 1.81 -1.06 14.26
CA THR A 110 2.15 -2.43 14.71
C THR A 110 3.34 -2.41 15.66
N LEU A 111 3.37 -3.41 16.55
CA LEU A 111 4.55 -3.76 17.34
C LEU A 111 5.33 -4.88 16.64
N VAL A 112 6.62 -5.01 16.93
CA VAL A 112 7.44 -6.17 16.49
C VAL A 112 6.86 -7.50 16.98
N SER A 113 6.22 -7.50 18.15
CA SER A 113 5.60 -8.68 18.75
C SER A 113 4.26 -9.08 18.09
N ASP A 114 3.73 -8.24 17.20
CA ASP A 114 2.50 -8.57 16.48
C ASP A 114 2.74 -9.74 15.52
N ILE A 115 1.70 -10.55 15.34
CA ILE A 115 1.76 -11.75 14.50
C ILE A 115 0.99 -11.49 13.22
N VAL A 116 1.61 -11.84 12.09
CA VAL A 116 0.90 -11.92 10.81
C VAL A 116 0.05 -13.19 10.80
N PRO A 117 -1.27 -13.05 10.65
CA PRO A 117 -2.19 -14.18 10.65
C PRO A 117 -1.89 -15.10 9.47
N ARG A 118 -1.91 -16.41 9.72
CA ARG A 118 -1.87 -17.39 8.63
C ARG A 118 -3.22 -17.44 7.94
N ASN A 119 -3.23 -17.20 6.65
CA ASN A 119 -4.39 -17.42 5.80
C ASN A 119 -4.51 -18.92 5.48
N PRO A 120 -5.69 -19.53 5.61
CA PRO A 120 -5.91 -20.92 5.17
C PRO A 120 -5.79 -21.09 3.64
N ASN A 121 -5.85 -20.00 2.85
CA ASN A 121 -5.69 -20.04 1.41
C ASN A 121 -4.25 -20.37 1.01
N LYS A 122 -4.11 -21.33 0.08
CA LYS A 122 -2.81 -21.85 -0.36
C LYS A 122 -2.25 -21.18 -1.62
N PHE A 123 -2.87 -20.10 -2.11
CA PHE A 123 -2.38 -19.42 -3.30
C PHE A 123 -0.98 -18.83 -3.06
N ASP A 124 -0.15 -18.82 -4.10
CA ASP A 124 1.24 -18.37 -4.02
C ASP A 124 1.37 -16.92 -3.58
N GLU A 125 0.45 -16.07 -4.03
CA GLU A 125 0.40 -14.66 -3.67
C GLU A 125 0.14 -14.44 -2.17
N TYR A 126 -0.77 -15.22 -1.57
CA TYR A 126 -0.98 -15.15 -0.12
C TYR A 126 0.27 -15.56 0.66
N ARG A 127 0.90 -16.65 0.23
CA ARG A 127 2.14 -17.12 0.87
C ARG A 127 3.27 -16.09 0.72
N TRP A 128 3.31 -15.40 -0.41
CA TRP A 128 4.21 -14.26 -0.60
C TRP A 128 3.86 -13.14 0.38
N LEU A 129 2.61 -12.66 0.39
CA LEU A 129 2.16 -11.54 1.22
C LEU A 129 2.42 -11.81 2.71
N GLU A 130 2.01 -12.96 3.23
CA GLU A 130 2.24 -13.37 4.62
C GLU A 130 3.73 -13.33 4.97
N ARG A 131 4.57 -13.93 4.12
CA ARG A 131 6.01 -13.98 4.36
C ARG A 131 6.62 -12.58 4.39
N ARG A 132 6.22 -11.70 3.46
CA ARG A 132 6.74 -10.33 3.38
C ARG A 132 6.24 -9.46 4.53
N LEU A 133 4.99 -9.62 4.96
CA LEU A 133 4.49 -8.94 6.15
C LEU A 133 5.23 -9.40 7.40
N ALA A 134 5.50 -10.71 7.55
CA ALA A 134 6.24 -11.22 8.69
C ALA A 134 7.68 -10.67 8.75
N GLU A 135 8.32 -10.54 7.59
CA GLU A 135 9.62 -9.86 7.47
C GLU A 135 9.51 -8.36 7.78
N ALA A 136 8.49 -7.67 7.28
CA ALA A 136 8.27 -6.26 7.54
C ALA A 136 8.03 -5.94 9.03
N PHE A 137 7.32 -6.83 9.75
CA PHE A 137 7.02 -6.67 11.17
C PHE A 137 8.27 -6.82 12.04
N THR A 138 9.22 -7.67 11.64
CA THR A 138 10.43 -7.98 12.42
C THR A 138 11.68 -7.25 11.93
N ALA A 139 11.64 -6.63 10.75
CA ALA A 139 12.77 -5.92 10.16
C ALA A 139 13.35 -4.88 11.13
N TRP A 140 14.64 -4.94 11.43
CA TRP A 140 15.29 -3.97 12.32
C TRP A 140 14.65 -3.84 13.70
N GLU A 141 14.13 -4.93 14.27
CA GLU A 141 13.54 -4.97 15.62
C GLU A 141 14.42 -4.31 16.71
N GLY A 142 15.75 -4.44 16.62
CA GLY A 142 16.68 -3.82 17.56
C GLY A 142 16.77 -2.29 17.49
N PHE A 143 16.17 -1.66 16.48
CA PHE A 143 16.19 -0.21 16.27
C PHE A 143 14.81 0.45 16.40
N ALA A 144 13.73 -0.28 16.14
CA ALA A 144 12.36 0.24 16.19
C ALA A 144 11.37 -0.84 16.66
N GLU A 145 10.95 -0.76 17.91
CA GLU A 145 9.93 -1.67 18.48
C GLU A 145 8.52 -1.39 17.93
N GLU A 146 8.23 -0.11 17.69
CA GLU A 146 6.99 0.35 17.06
C GLU A 146 7.25 0.83 15.63
N ARG A 147 6.28 0.58 14.75
CA ARG A 147 6.37 0.93 13.33
C ARG A 147 4.99 1.02 12.69
N VAL A 148 4.95 1.64 11.52
CA VAL A 148 3.80 1.60 10.63
C VAL A 148 4.11 0.72 9.44
N ILE A 149 3.18 -0.17 9.13
CA ILE A 149 3.17 -0.96 7.91
C ILE A 149 2.23 -0.26 6.93
N VAL A 150 2.76 0.08 5.76
CA VAL A 150 2.01 0.66 4.65
C VAL A 150 2.04 -0.33 3.50
N LEU A 151 0.88 -0.78 3.05
CA LEU A 151 0.74 -1.52 1.79
C LEU A 151 0.10 -0.58 0.78
N VAL A 152 0.80 -0.35 -0.34
CA VAL A 152 0.35 0.47 -1.46
C VAL A 152 0.11 -0.46 -2.64
N ARG A 153 -1.11 -0.48 -3.15
CA ARG A 153 -1.48 -1.16 -4.37
C ARG A 153 -1.79 -0.12 -5.45
N GLU A 154 -1.06 -0.20 -6.55
CA GLU A 154 -1.25 0.63 -7.74
C GLU A 154 -2.38 0.04 -8.57
N VAL A 155 -3.59 0.59 -8.41
CA VAL A 155 -4.82 0.06 -9.04
C VAL A 155 -4.90 0.47 -10.52
N LEU A 156 -4.45 1.69 -10.85
CA LEU A 156 -4.55 2.26 -12.21
C LEU A 156 -3.20 2.45 -12.93
N GLY A 157 -2.08 2.02 -12.35
CA GLY A 157 -0.74 2.18 -12.97
C GLY A 157 -0.53 1.45 -14.31
N GLY A 158 -1.56 0.82 -14.89
CA GLY A 158 -1.42 -0.03 -16.07
C GLY A 158 -2.66 -0.23 -16.93
N LEU A 159 -3.74 0.56 -16.79
CA LEU A 159 -4.80 0.55 -17.81
C LEU A 159 -4.34 1.40 -19.00
N TRP A 160 -3.40 0.85 -19.75
CA TRP A 160 -3.07 1.32 -21.08
C TRP A 160 -4.12 0.74 -22.02
N GLU A 161 -4.76 1.59 -22.82
CA GLU A 161 -5.52 1.07 -23.95
C GLU A 161 -4.54 0.40 -24.92
N ASP A 162 -4.99 -0.60 -25.68
CA ASP A 162 -4.15 -1.25 -26.68
C ASP A 162 -3.54 -0.22 -27.66
N GLN A 163 -4.25 0.90 -27.87
CA GLN A 163 -3.78 2.04 -28.65
C GLN A 163 -2.61 2.77 -27.98
N ASP A 164 -2.67 3.06 -26.68
CA ASP A 164 -1.59 3.74 -25.95
C ASP A 164 -0.31 2.89 -25.96
N VAL A 165 -0.47 1.58 -25.75
CA VAL A 165 0.65 0.62 -25.87
C VAL A 165 1.18 0.66 -27.30
N GLY A 166 0.31 0.54 -28.31
CA GLY A 166 0.69 0.54 -29.72
C GLY A 166 1.44 1.80 -30.16
N ASP A 167 1.07 2.97 -29.63
CA ASP A 167 1.74 4.23 -29.94
C ASP A 167 3.05 4.40 -29.20
N SER A 168 3.14 3.96 -27.94
CA SER A 168 4.39 3.98 -27.16
C SER A 168 5.50 3.15 -27.82
N LEU A 169 5.15 2.01 -28.43
CA LEU A 169 6.10 1.12 -29.08
C LEU A 169 6.71 1.70 -30.37
N LYS A 170 6.09 2.73 -30.96
CA LYS A 170 6.59 3.40 -32.18
C LYS A 170 7.66 4.44 -31.90
N GLN A 171 7.90 4.78 -30.64
CA GLN A 171 8.78 5.88 -30.26
C GLN A 171 9.77 5.43 -29.19
N ILE A 172 11.00 5.96 -29.24
CA ILE A 172 11.92 5.84 -28.10
C ILE A 172 11.41 6.79 -27.02
N PRO A 173 11.08 6.30 -25.81
CA PRO A 173 10.58 7.16 -24.74
C PRO A 173 11.58 8.28 -24.42
N GLY A 174 11.09 9.51 -24.24
CA GLY A 174 11.95 10.68 -24.00
C GLY A 174 12.87 10.54 -22.80
N TRP A 175 12.47 9.77 -21.79
CA TRP A 175 13.27 9.51 -20.59
C TRP A 175 14.53 8.66 -20.85
N TRP A 176 14.56 7.86 -21.92
CA TRP A 176 15.75 7.07 -22.29
C TRP A 176 16.93 7.95 -22.69
N LYS A 177 16.68 9.13 -23.25
CA LYS A 177 17.72 10.03 -23.77
C LYS A 177 18.46 10.81 -22.68
N ASN A 178 18.03 10.70 -21.42
CA ASN A 178 18.62 11.37 -20.27
C ASN A 178 19.20 10.38 -19.23
N ALA A 179 19.39 9.11 -19.61
CA ALA A 179 20.04 8.08 -18.78
C ALA A 179 21.52 7.93 -19.11
#